data_AF-A0A7L3SBI3-F1
#
_entry.id   AF-A0A7L3SBI3-F1
#
_cell.length_a   1.000
_cell.length_b   1.000
_cell.length_c   1.000
_cell.angle_alpha   90.00
_cell.angle_beta   90.00
_cell.angle_gamma   90.00
#
_symmetry.space_group_name_H-M   'P 1'
#
loop_
_entity.id
_entity.type
_entity.pdbx_description
1 polymer ?
#
loop_
_entity_poly.entity_id
_entity_poly.type
_entity_poly.pdbx_seq_one_letter_code
_entity_poly.pdbx_strand_id
1 'polypeptide(L)' 'QYLAVQVSPDQLMSFGGSTDPCAMCFLYSIGKIGEQENKVYSKLLCDLLNKQLKIPSDRIYVSFFEISAGNVGWNSTTFA' A
#
# COMPACT_ATOMS: atom_id res chain seq x y z
N GLN A 1 -12.69 -9.47 -7.17
CA GLN A 1 -13.78 -9.23 -6.19
C GLN A 1 -13.27 -9.12 -4.76
N TYR A 2 -12.10 -9.66 -4.39
CA TYR A 2 -11.54 -9.61 -3.03
C TYR A 2 -10.50 -8.49 -2.80
N LEU A 3 -10.63 -7.37 -3.52
CA LEU A 3 -9.72 -6.24 -3.36
C LEU A 3 -10.47 -5.12 -2.64
N ALA A 4 -9.91 -4.65 -1.53
CA ALA A 4 -10.33 -3.44 -0.86
C ALA A 4 -9.26 -2.35 -1.10
N VAL A 5 -9.71 -1.14 -1.40
CA VAL A 5 -8.83 0.03 -1.61
C VAL A 5 -9.37 1.18 -0.78
N GLN A 6 -8.48 1.84 -0.05
CA GLN A 6 -8.79 3.05 0.70
C GLN A 6 -7.80 4.14 0.27
N VAL A 7 -8.32 5.34 0.03
CA VAL A 7 -7.53 6.55 -0.22
C VAL A 7 -7.96 7.61 0.80
N SER A 8 -7.00 8.09 1.59
CA SER A 8 -7.23 9.15 2.59
C SER A 8 -6.46 10.40 2.16
N PRO A 9 -7.09 11.37 1.46
CA PRO A 9 -6.46 12.64 1.11
C PRO A 9 -6.38 13.59 2.32
N ASP A 10 -5.78 14.77 2.12
CA ASP A 10 -5.76 15.88 3.10
C ASP A 10 -5.17 15.53 4.47
N GLN A 11 -4.20 14.61 4.48
CA GLN A 11 -3.50 14.20 5.70
C GLN A 11 -2.40 15.19 6.07
N LEU A 12 -2.23 15.45 7.37
CA LEU A 12 -1.08 16.17 7.91
C LEU A 12 0.14 15.23 7.91
N MET A 13 1.00 15.36 6.90
CA MET A 13 2.16 14.47 6.71
C MET A 13 3.44 15.25 6.43
N SER A 14 4.58 14.66 6.82
CA SER A 14 5.91 15.11 6.47
C SER A 14 6.79 13.91 6.12
N PHE A 15 7.64 14.06 5.11
CA PHE A 15 8.61 13.06 4.70
C PHE A 15 9.99 13.74 4.57
N GLY A 16 10.97 13.26 5.34
CA GLY A 16 12.29 13.89 5.42
C GLY A 16 12.24 15.33 5.92
N GLY A 17 11.25 15.69 6.75
CA GLY A 17 11.08 17.05 7.28
C GLY A 17 10.35 18.03 6.36
N SER A 18 10.09 17.69 5.10
CA SER A 18 9.29 18.49 4.17
C SER A 18 7.82 18.02 4.13
N THR A 19 6.90 18.98 4.02
CA THR A 19 5.46 18.78 3.78
C THR A 19 5.09 18.73 2.30
N ASP A 20 6.07 18.73 1.38
CA ASP A 20 5.83 18.47 -0.04
C ASP A 20 5.10 17.12 -0.21
N PRO A 21 4.33 16.92 -1.31
CA PRO A 21 3.53 15.71 -1.51
C PRO A 21 4.30 14.43 -1.21
N CYS A 22 3.72 13.56 -0.38
CA CYS A 22 4.27 12.27 0.01
C CYS A 22 3.13 11.27 0.25
N ALA A 23 3.46 9.98 0.27
CA ALA A 23 2.48 8.93 0.56
C ALA A 23 3.06 7.85 1.48
N MET A 24 2.19 7.33 2.34
CA MET A 24 2.43 6.11 3.11
C MET A 24 1.37 5.09 2.72
N CYS A 25 1.82 3.96 2.17
CA CYS A 25 0.96 2.92 1.62
C CYS A 25 1.16 1.62 2.40
N PHE A 26 0.08 0.88 2.56
CA PHE A 26 0.08 -0.42 3.21
C PHE A 26 -0.63 -1.42 2.30
N LEU A 27 0.05 -2.52 1.95
CA LEU A 27 -0.53 -3.61 1.17
C LEU A 27 -0.58 -4.86 2.04
N TYR A 28 -1.79 -5.29 2.38
CA TYR A 28 -2.06 -6.53 3.10
C TYR A 28 -2.58 -7.57 2.12
N SER A 29 -2.05 -8.79 2.19
CA SER A 29 -2.51 -9.90 1.33
C SER A 29 -2.32 -11.25 1.99
N ILE A 30 -3.25 -12.18 1.70
CA ILE A 30 -3.09 -13.61 2.00
C ILE A 30 -2.32 -14.22 0.83
N GLY A 31 -1.06 -14.57 1.07
CA GLY A 31 -0.10 -14.91 0.03
C GLY A 31 0.25 -13.73 -0.87
N LYS A 32 1.09 -14.01 -1.88
CA LYS A 32 1.54 -13.05 -2.89
C LYS A 32 2.34 -11.86 -2.34
N ILE A 33 2.83 -11.95 -1.12
CA ILE A 33 3.87 -11.05 -0.60
C ILE A 33 5.21 -11.79 -0.61
N GLY A 34 6.23 -11.16 -1.18
CA GLY A 34 7.54 -11.79 -1.39
C GLY A 34 8.53 -10.79 -1.96
N GLU A 35 9.83 -11.06 -1.90
CA GLU A 35 10.85 -10.09 -2.32
C GLU A 35 10.67 -9.63 -3.77
N GLN A 36 10.37 -10.57 -4.69
CA GLN A 36 10.22 -10.27 -6.11
C GLN A 36 8.89 -9.59 -6.40
N GLU A 37 7.80 -10.08 -5.81
CA GLU A 37 6.46 -9.50 -5.89
C GLU A 37 6.48 -8.05 -5.39
N ASN A 38 7.08 -7.81 -4.23
CA ASN A 38 7.15 -6.48 -3.60
C ASN A 38 7.94 -5.49 -4.45
N LYS A 39 8.98 -5.92 -5.18
CA LYS A 39 9.71 -5.07 -6.14
C LYS A 39 8.81 -4.65 -7.30
N VAL A 40 8.03 -5.57 -7.86
CA VAL A 40 7.06 -5.29 -8.93
C VAL A 40 5.97 -4.36 -8.43
N TYR A 41 5.40 -4.61 -7.25
CA TYR A 41 4.34 -3.80 -6.67
C TYR A 41 4.81 -2.40 -6.29
N SER A 42 6.01 -2.27 -5.71
CA SER A 42 6.61 -0.97 -5.40
C SER A 42 6.71 -0.10 -6.65
N LYS A 43 7.22 -0.66 -7.76
CA LYS A 43 7.28 0.06 -9.03
C LYS A 43 5.89 0.48 -9.52
N LEU A 44 4.95 -0.46 -9.56
CA LEU A 44 3.59 -0.21 -10.05
C LEU A 44 2.88 0.88 -9.24
N LEU A 45 2.95 0.81 -7.91
CA LEU A 45 2.28 1.74 -7.01
C LEU A 45 2.93 3.13 -7.06
N CYS A 46 4.27 3.22 -7.03
CA CYS A 46 4.96 4.50 -7.16
C CYS A 46 4.68 5.17 -8.52
N ASP A 47 4.73 4.42 -9.62
CA ASP A 47 4.43 4.95 -10.96
C ASP A 47 2.97 5.45 -11.04
N LEU A 48 2.02 4.71 -10.44
CA LEU A 48 0.61 5.09 -10.41
C LEU A 48 0.38 6.38 -9.60
N LEU A 49 0.93 6.45 -8.37
CA LEU A 49 0.79 7.60 -7.48
C LEU A 49 1.49 8.83 -8.06
N ASN A 50 2.64 8.66 -8.71
CA ASN A 50 3.28 9.74 -9.44
C ASN A 50 2.42 10.25 -10.60
N LYS A 51 1.90 9.35 -11.43
CA LYS A 51 1.10 9.72 -12.60
C LYS A 51 -0.18 10.47 -12.20
N GLN A 52 -0.91 9.93 -11.22
CA GLN A 52 -2.25 10.40 -10.86
C GLN A 52 -2.23 11.54 -9.84
N LEU A 53 -1.35 11.46 -8.84
CA LEU A 53 -1.35 12.38 -7.69
C LEU A 53 -0.11 13.30 -7.66
N LYS A 54 0.82 13.14 -8.61
CA LYS A 54 2.06 13.94 -8.72
C LYS A 54 2.98 13.80 -7.51
N ILE A 55 2.90 12.68 -6.79
CA ILE A 55 3.79 12.37 -5.67
C ILE A 55 5.12 11.81 -6.23
N PRO A 56 6.28 12.40 -5.91
CA PRO A 56 7.58 11.85 -6.31
C PRO A 56 7.82 10.46 -5.71
N SER A 57 8.35 9.52 -6.51
CA SER A 57 8.52 8.11 -6.08
C SER A 57 9.46 7.93 -4.88
N ASP A 58 10.41 8.84 -4.69
CA ASP A 58 11.35 8.88 -3.56
C ASP A 58 10.71 9.39 -2.26
N ARG A 59 9.46 9.86 -2.32
CA ARG A 59 8.65 10.31 -1.17
C ARG A 59 7.47 9.37 -0.88
N ILE A 60 7.59 8.11 -1.29
CA ILE A 60 6.57 7.08 -1.10
C ILE A 60 7.19 5.91 -0.34
N TYR A 61 6.57 5.52 0.76
CA TYR A 61 6.80 4.22 1.37
C TYR A 61 5.63 3.28 1.11
N VAL A 62 5.94 2.03 0.77
CA VAL A 62 4.98 0.93 0.69
C VAL A 62 5.41 -0.15 1.66
N SER A 63 4.59 -0.41 2.68
CA SER A 63 4.77 -1.52 3.61
C SER A 63 3.92 -2.71 3.19
N PHE A 64 4.53 -3.88 3.10
CA PHE A 64 3.89 -5.12 2.66
C PHE A 64 3.69 -6.05 3.85
N PHE A 65 2.48 -6.60 3.99
CA PHE A 65 2.11 -7.49 5.08
C PHE A 65 1.53 -8.78 4.51
N GLU A 66 2.28 -9.86 4.68
CA GLU A 66 1.76 -11.22 4.53
C GLU A 66 0.88 -11.52 5.74
N ILE A 67 -0.40 -11.80 5.52
CA ILE A 67 -1.36 -12.12 6.58
C ILE A 67 -1.97 -13.49 6.33
N SER A 68 -1.96 -14.36 7.35
CA SER A 68 -2.55 -15.69 7.21
C SER A 68 -4.07 -15.61 7.03
N ALA A 69 -4.64 -16.59 6.33
CA ALA A 69 -6.08 -16.63 6.05
C ALA A 69 -6.96 -16.58 7.31
N GLY A 70 -6.53 -17.26 8.38
CA GLY A 70 -7.22 -17.26 9.67
C GLY A 70 -7.19 -15.92 10.40
N ASN A 71 -6.27 -15.01 10.04
CA ASN A 71 -6.14 -13.68 10.62
C ASN A 71 -6.89 -12.59 9.81
N VAL A 72 -7.63 -12.97 8.77
CA VAL A 72 -8.47 -12.04 8.00
C VAL A 72 -9.93 -12.45 8.16
N GLY A 73 -10.69 -11.61 8.88
CA GLY A 73 -12.14 -11.77 9.00
C GLY A 73 -12.87 -11.30 7.74
N TRP A 74 -13.81 -12.09 7.25
CA TRP A 74 -14.68 -11.73 6.14
C TRP A 74 -15.97 -12.55 6.18
N ASN A 75 -17.10 -11.91 5.84
CA ASN A 75 -18.40 -12.56 5.71
C ASN A 75 -18.79 -13.44 6.93
N SER A 76 -18.69 -12.87 8.13
CA SER A 76 -19.01 -13.53 9.40
C SER A 76 -18.19 -14.78 9.75
N THR A 77 -17.06 -15.00 9.06
CA THR A 77 -16.05 -16.03 9.36
C THR A 77 -14.64 -15.46 9.10
N THR A 78 -13.63 -16.32 8.96
CA THR A 78 -12.30 -15.98 8.42
C THR A 78 -12.09 -16.65 7.07
N PHE A 79 -10.96 -16.40 6.42
CA PHE A 79 -10.59 -17.10 5.18
C PHE A 79 -9.99 -18.50 5.40
N ALA A 80 -9.89 -18.95 6.67
CA ALA A 80 -9.46 -20.31 7.01
C ALA A 80 -10.63 -21.31 7.03
#